data_AF-A0A921G1L7-F1
#
_entry.id   AF-A0A921G1L7-F1
#
_cell.length_a   1.000
_cell.length_b   1.000
_cell.length_c   1.000
_cell.angle_alpha   90.00
_cell.angle_beta   90.00
_cell.angle_gamma   90.00
#
_symmetry.space_group_name_H-M   'P 1'
#
loop_
_entity.id
_entity.type
_entity.pdbx_description
1 polymer ?
#
loop_
_entity_poly.entity_id
_entity_poly.type
_entity_poly.pdbx_seq_one_letter_code
_entity_poly.pdbx_strand_id
1 'polypeptide(L)' 'MKVQKVVVEEKSYPLYILLDKNFEVVEPVKRYIKYLDNTGKAPNTIKTYCYHLKLFY' A
#
# COMPACT_ATOMS: atom_id res chain seq x y z
N MET A 1 -2.55 12.30 5.67
CA MET A 1 -2.20 11.04 4.99
C MET A 1 -1.83 9.98 6.01
N LYS A 2 -2.43 8.79 5.91
CA LYS A 2 -2.24 7.66 6.83
C LYS A 2 -2.00 6.38 6.02
N VAL A 3 -0.93 5.66 6.32
CA VAL A 3 -0.74 4.29 5.80
C VAL A 3 -1.55 3.33 6.65
N GLN A 4 -2.39 2.53 6.02
CA GLN A 4 -3.23 1.54 6.68
C GLN A 4 -2.81 0.13 6.24
N LYS A 5 -2.60 -0.76 7.22
CA LYS A 5 -2.38 -2.19 7.01
C LYS A 5 -3.71 -2.85 6.69
N VAL A 6 -3.74 -3.69 5.65
CA VAL A 6 -4.91 -4.46 5.19
C VAL A 6 -4.53 -5.93 5.19
N VAL A 7 -5.37 -6.77 5.77
CA VAL A 7 -5.25 -8.23 5.72
C VAL A 7 -6.13 -8.71 4.57
N VAL A 8 -5.56 -9.52 3.67
CA VAL A 8 -6.29 -10.13 2.56
C VAL A 8 -6.33 -11.62 2.85
N GLU A 9 -7.53 -12.20 2.92
CA GLU A 9 -7.74 -13.57 3.40
C GLU A 9 -6.92 -14.61 2.62
N GLU A 10 -6.77 -14.41 1.31
CA GLU A 10 -6.02 -15.31 0.43
C GLU A 10 -4.50 -15.07 0.43
N LYS A 11 -3.98 -14.15 1.27
CA LYS A 11 -2.55 -13.84 1.34
C LYS A 11 -1.96 -14.12 2.71
N SER A 12 -0.80 -14.76 2.71
CA SER A 12 0.00 -15.03 3.91
C SER A 12 0.67 -13.79 4.52
N TYR A 13 0.58 -12.64 3.86
CA TYR A 13 1.14 -11.37 4.32
C TYR A 13 0.16 -10.21 4.08
N PRO A 14 0.26 -9.14 4.89
CA PRO A 14 -0.59 -7.97 4.74
C PRO A 14 -0.16 -7.08 3.57
N LEU A 15 -1.12 -6.33 3.04
CA LEU A 15 -0.87 -5.21 2.11
C LEU A 15 -1.05 -3.86 2.82
N TYR A 16 -0.69 -2.80 2.11
CA TYR A 16 -0.69 -1.43 2.63
C TYR A 16 -1.39 -0.49 1.65
N ILE A 17 -2.32 0.31 2.15
CA ILE A 17 -2.99 1.38 1.39
C ILE A 17 -2.65 2.74 2.00
N LEU A 18 -2.67 3.79 1.18
CA LEU A 18 -2.55 5.17 1.64
C LEU A 18 -3.93 5.81 1.65
N LEU A 19 -4.30 6.37 2.81
CA LEU A 19 -5.51 7.15 3.00
C LEU A 19 -5.17 8.63 3.07
N ASP A 20 -6.01 9.47 2.47
CA ASP A 20 -5.86 10.91 2.47
C ASP A 20 -6.34 11.57 3.78
N LYS A 21 -6.59 12.89 3.77
CA LYS A 21 -7.08 13.63 4.95
C LYS A 21 -8.56 13.37 5.23
N ASN A 22 -9.33 12.95 4.21
CA ASN A 22 -10.74 12.59 4.28
C ASN A 22 -10.93 11.09 4.53
N PHE A 23 -9.85 10.34 4.75
CA PHE A 23 -9.82 8.88 4.86
C PHE A 23 -10.19 8.16 3.56
N GLU A 24 -10.08 8.82 2.42
CA GLU A 24 -10.28 8.22 1.10
C GLU A 24 -8.99 7.57 0.59
N VAL A 25 -9.13 6.53 -0.21
CA VAL A 25 -7.97 5.80 -0.76
C VAL A 25 -7.29 6.62 -1.84
N VAL A 26 -5.98 6.81 -1.71
CA VAL A 26 -5.16 7.38 -2.78
C VAL A 26 -4.97 6.34 -3.88
N GLU A 27 -5.88 6.35 -4.87
CA GLU A 27 -5.98 5.31 -5.89
C GLU A 27 -4.68 5.08 -6.70
N PRO A 28 -3.90 6.11 -7.10
CA PRO A 28 -2.60 5.89 -7.75
C PRO A 28 -1.64 5.04 -6.92
N VAL A 29 -1.58 5.29 -5.60
CA VAL A 29 -0.73 4.53 -4.67
C VAL A 29 -1.23 3.10 -4.54
N LYS A 30 -2.54 2.89 -4.37
CA LYS A 30 -3.13 1.54 -4.32
C LYS A 30 -2.83 0.74 -5.59
N ARG A 31 -2.99 1.32 -6.79
CA ARG A 31 -2.67 0.65 -8.06
C ARG A 31 -1.20 0.26 -8.14
N TYR A 32 -0.29 1.14 -7.71
CA TYR A 32 1.13 0.86 -7.70
C TYR A 32 1.52 -0.22 -6.68
N ILE A 33 0.95 -0.21 -5.48
CA ILE A 33 1.15 -1.26 -4.47
C ILE A 33 0.68 -2.63 -5.00
N LYS A 34 -0.50 -2.68 -5.64
CA LYS A 34 -1.01 -3.89 -6.30
C LYS A 34 -0.09 -4.36 -7.43
N TYR A 35 0.48 -3.44 -8.19
CA TYR A 35 1.49 -3.78 -9.20
C TYR A 35 2.74 -4.42 -8.59
N LEU A 36 3.34 -3.81 -7.56
CA LEU A 36 4.53 -4.37 -6.89
C LEU A 36 4.28 -5.77 -6.32
N ASP A 37 3.10 -5.93 -5.71
CA ASP A 37 2.60 -7.19 -5.18
C ASP A 37 2.48 -8.26 -6.27
N ASN A 38 1.88 -7.93 -7.42
CA ASN A 38 1.78 -8.82 -8.58
C ASN A 38 3.15 -9.18 -9.19
N THR A 39 4.17 -8.32 -9.06
CA THR A 39 5.54 -8.63 -9.50
C THR A 39 6.34 -9.48 -8.50
N GLY A 40 5.73 -9.93 -7.40
CA GLY A 40 6.37 -10.80 -6.41
C GLY A 40 7.40 -10.08 -5.53
N LYS A 41 7.30 -8.75 -5.37
CA LYS A 41 8.18 -8.01 -4.45
C LYS A 41 7.93 -8.43 -3.00
N ALA A 42 8.99 -8.44 -2.20
CA ALA A 42 8.89 -8.83 -0.80
C ALA A 42 7.93 -7.90 -0.02
N PRO A 43 7.18 -8.41 0.98
CA PRO A 43 6.21 -7.61 1.74
C PRO A 43 6.82 -6.36 2.40
N ASN A 44 8.05 -6.45 2.91
CA ASN A 44 8.77 -5.31 3.46
C ASN A 44 9.11 -4.25 2.41
N THR A 45 9.37 -4.66 1.17
CA THR A 45 9.56 -3.73 0.04
C THR A 45 8.26 -2.98 -0.21
N ILE A 46 7.14 -3.70 -0.37
CA ILE A 46 5.81 -3.12 -0.61
C ILE A 46 5.43 -2.12 0.49
N LYS A 47 5.66 -2.50 1.76
CA LYS A 47 5.49 -1.62 2.92
C LYS A 47 6.27 -0.33 2.74
N THR A 48 7.59 -0.41 2.56
CA THR A 48 8.46 0.75 2.46
C THR A 48 8.06 1.68 1.31
N TYR A 49 7.69 1.14 0.15
CA TYR A 49 7.18 1.95 -0.97
C TYR A 49 5.91 2.72 -0.60
N CYS A 50 4.95 2.10 0.09
CA CYS A 50 3.73 2.80 0.55
C CYS A 50 4.05 3.94 1.53
N TYR A 51 4.97 3.71 2.47
CA TYR A 51 5.42 4.73 3.42
C TYR A 51 6.20 5.87 2.75
N HIS A 52 6.99 5.60 1.72
CA HIS A 52 7.69 6.65 0.98
C HIS A 52 6.73 7.45 0.09
N LEU A 53 5.76 6.79 -0.54
CA LEU A 53 4.74 7.48 -1.35
C LEU A 53 3.89 8.45 -0.51
N LYS A 54 3.68 8.16 0.79
CA LYS A 54 3.06 9.11 1.73
C LYS A 54 3.75 10.49 1.76
N LEU A 55 5.03 10.60 1.39
CA LEU A 55 5.75 11.89 1.39
C LEU A 55 5.38 12.79 0.21
N PHE A 56 4.75 12.24 -0.84
CA PHE A 56 4.44 12.94 -2.09
C PHE A 56 2.94 13.27 -2.25
N TYR A 57 2.10 12.78 -1.34
CA TYR A 57 0.65 12.98 -1.31
C TYR A 57 0.25 13.55 0.06
#